data_AF-A0A8H3IQ50-F1
#
_entry.id   AF-A0A8H3IQ50-F1
#
_cell.length_a   1.000
_cell.length_b   1.000
_cell.length_c   1.000
_cell.angle_alpha   90.00
_cell.angle_beta   90.00
_cell.angle_gamma   90.00
#
_symmetry.space_group_name_H-M   'P 1'
#
loop_
_entity.id
_entity.type
_entity.pdbx_description
1 polymer ?
#
loop_
_entity_poly.entity_id
_entity_poly.type
_entity_poly.pdbx_seq_one_letter_code
_entity_poly.pdbx_strand_id
1 'polypeptide(L)'
;MTAPTDRLAQLSIAGKMFSRSRKEAQQERRRREAELKLRQQQRQAPQASTSTYLPPNTEPDYVESATGLRYHVHGLPDPIKATAVRGLEADNTTVEKAIAHTSITNGPYVAIQIVERLRLSVYTLPKDGRMVECSCAEFTINRPKICSHIYWLYDRINKLQQGTDLVPPRALGAHDVEVTLTQISNRSSAGMDSLPEEISPIWTEPDDEADHEIEDVLAVLDPKSLSGDYDEDFYTSLPSSDNHQFCDLVIPGDLFKTIFALARHDRILRERLAVAITREVVDKDLLRKLSNRRKSCFNQLSKYEKEGPELRANQIMRSCWILREIISRLSNYRQRIYEIPNPAFDRSCAKLAIRILHTICTWNRDIYANATWLQGTGPPRAPKDRNLYIYFTICPPHDPIITNNTNFLISFLTTDLPTSASSPYQQDLTNLATRLTDFNAPAQILQPLLDHLQALQSTPATPLTELDNYQSLSLSSNRSSRTGSSSSGSSSSCASAGSQVIASSSRNVRRLSSAMEAPDPQRRRLG
;
A
#
# COMPACT_ATOMS: atom_id res chain seq x y z
N MET A 1 3.06 -11.59 -28.18
CA MET A 1 2.05 -12.03 -27.20
C MET A 1 1.57 -10.81 -26.45
N THR A 2 0.35 -10.38 -26.74
CA THR A 2 -0.29 -9.18 -26.21
C THR A 2 -0.77 -9.42 -24.78
N ALA A 3 -0.46 -8.46 -23.90
CA ALA A 3 -0.81 -8.45 -22.49
C ALA A 3 -2.33 -8.25 -22.28
N PRO A 4 -2.90 -8.61 -21.12
CA PRO A 4 -4.33 -8.59 -20.86
C PRO A 4 -4.80 -7.16 -20.52
N THR A 5 -4.75 -6.24 -21.50
CA THR A 5 -5.27 -4.87 -21.37
C THR A 5 -6.79 -4.78 -21.49
N ASP A 6 -7.43 -5.81 -22.05
CA ASP A 6 -8.87 -5.78 -22.36
C ASP A 6 -9.79 -5.86 -21.13
N ARG A 7 -9.29 -6.34 -19.99
CA ARG A 7 -10.08 -6.42 -18.75
C ARG A 7 -10.04 -5.14 -17.91
N LEU A 8 -8.97 -4.35 -18.01
CA LEU A 8 -8.88 -3.05 -17.32
C LEU A 8 -9.60 -1.93 -18.08
N ALA A 9 -9.71 -2.03 -19.41
CA ALA A 9 -10.52 -1.10 -20.21
C ALA A 9 -12.02 -1.16 -19.88
N GLN A 10 -12.51 -2.26 -19.29
CA GLN A 10 -13.91 -2.41 -18.89
C GLN A 10 -14.29 -1.65 -17.60
N LEU A 11 -13.30 -1.19 -16.83
CA LEU A 11 -13.48 -0.42 -15.59
C LEU A 11 -13.38 1.10 -15.80
N SER A 12 -13.09 1.57 -17.03
CA SER A 12 -13.08 2.99 -17.34
C SER A 12 -14.50 3.55 -17.48
N ILE A 13 -14.93 4.33 -16.49
CA ILE A 13 -16.21 5.06 -16.47
C ILE A 13 -16.21 6.23 -17.48
N ALA A 14 -15.04 6.66 -17.96
CA ALA A 14 -14.92 7.79 -18.88
C ALA A 14 -15.38 7.49 -20.33
N GLY A 15 -15.58 6.22 -20.71
CA GLY A 15 -15.89 5.82 -22.10
C GLY A 15 -17.37 5.60 -22.44
N LYS A 16 -18.30 5.65 -21.47
CA LYS A 16 -19.71 5.24 -21.67
C LYS A 16 -20.75 6.38 -21.61
N MET A 17 -20.33 7.62 -21.84
CA MET A 17 -21.26 8.74 -22.09
C MET A 17 -21.53 8.98 -23.58
N PHE A 18 -21.73 7.90 -24.35
CA PHE A 18 -22.39 7.99 -25.64
C PHE A 18 -23.82 7.47 -25.51
N SER A 19 -24.75 8.31 -25.95
CA SER A 19 -26.19 8.12 -26.00
C SER A 19 -26.57 6.68 -26.37
N ARG A 20 -26.99 5.89 -25.37
CA ARG A 20 -27.71 4.63 -25.62
C ARG A 20 -28.86 4.92 -26.57
N SER A 21 -28.82 4.31 -27.75
CA SER A 21 -29.89 4.44 -28.74
C SER A 21 -31.22 4.07 -28.09
N ARG A 22 -32.28 4.86 -28.36
CA ARG A 22 -33.64 4.60 -27.82
C ARG A 22 -34.09 3.15 -28.02
N LYS A 23 -33.57 2.47 -29.05
CA LYS A 23 -33.83 1.05 -29.32
C LYS A 23 -33.24 0.11 -28.26
N GLU A 24 -32.04 0.36 -27.76
CA GLU A 24 -31.40 -0.47 -26.73
C GLU A 24 -32.07 -0.30 -25.37
N ALA A 25 -32.44 0.94 -25.02
CA ALA A 25 -33.20 1.21 -23.79
C ALA A 25 -34.59 0.54 -23.81
N GLN A 26 -35.23 0.49 -24.99
CA GLN A 26 -36.52 -0.18 -25.16
C GLN A 26 -36.41 -1.70 -25.14
N GLN A 27 -35.31 -2.27 -25.66
CA GLN A 27 -35.05 -3.71 -25.61
C GLN A 27 -34.74 -4.18 -24.19
N GLU A 28 -33.97 -3.42 -23.42
CA GLU A 28 -33.68 -3.71 -22.02
C GLU A 28 -34.95 -3.65 -21.14
N ARG A 29 -35.85 -2.68 -21.39
CA ARG A 29 -37.16 -2.63 -20.71
C ARG A 29 -38.00 -3.88 -21.01
N ARG A 30 -38.09 -4.30 -22.28
CA ARG A 30 -38.83 -5.52 -22.66
C ARG A 30 -38.25 -6.78 -22.01
N ARG A 31 -36.92 -6.86 -21.89
CA ARG A 31 -36.25 -7.98 -21.24
C ARG A 31 -36.58 -8.06 -19.74
N ARG A 32 -36.50 -6.93 -19.03
CA ARG A 32 -36.87 -6.88 -17.59
C ARG A 32 -38.34 -7.19 -17.35
N GLU A 33 -39.22 -6.75 -18.25
CA GLU A 33 -40.65 -7.01 -18.16
C GLU A 33 -40.99 -8.49 -18.44
N ALA A 34 -40.28 -9.14 -19.37
CA ALA A 34 -40.39 -10.58 -19.60
C ALA A 34 -39.89 -11.40 -18.40
N GLU A 35 -38.80 -10.97 -17.76
CA GLU A 35 -38.24 -11.64 -16.57
C GLU A 35 -39.16 -11.50 -15.35
N LEU A 36 -39.80 -10.35 -15.17
CA LEU A 36 -40.83 -10.13 -14.15
C LEU A 36 -42.06 -11.02 -14.38
N LYS A 37 -42.50 -11.19 -15.63
CA LYS A 37 -43.61 -12.09 -15.97
C LYS A 37 -43.26 -13.56 -15.71
N LEU A 38 -42.02 -13.97 -16.00
CA LEU A 38 -41.55 -15.33 -15.70
C LEU A 38 -41.52 -15.60 -14.19
N ARG A 39 -41.06 -14.62 -13.39
CA ARG A 39 -41.07 -14.72 -11.92
C ARG A 39 -42.48 -14.73 -11.34
N GLN A 40 -43.44 -14.00 -11.93
CA GLN A 40 -44.84 -14.06 -11.51
C GLN A 40 -45.51 -15.39 -11.87
N GLN A 41 -45.21 -15.97 -13.03
CA GLN A 41 -45.70 -17.30 -13.40
C GLN A 41 -45.12 -18.41 -12.49
N GLN A 42 -43.84 -18.31 -12.10
CA GLN A 42 -43.25 -19.24 -11.14
C GLN A 42 -43.87 -19.14 -9.74
N ARG A 43 -44.45 -17.98 -9.38
CA ARG A 43 -45.17 -17.81 -8.09
C ARG A 43 -46.62 -18.32 -8.11
N GLN A 44 -47.16 -18.70 -9.27
CA GLN A 44 -48.55 -19.18 -9.40
C GLN A 44 -48.65 -20.68 -9.74
N ALA A 45 -47.58 -21.45 -9.57
CA ALA A 45 -47.68 -22.91 -9.68
C ALA A 45 -48.58 -23.46 -8.55
N PRO A 46 -49.64 -24.23 -8.87
CA PRO A 46 -50.50 -24.85 -7.85
C PRO A 46 -49.67 -25.82 -7.01
N GLN A 47 -49.70 -25.65 -5.69
CA GLN A 47 -49.14 -26.62 -4.77
C GLN A 47 -49.95 -27.92 -4.88
N ALA A 48 -49.41 -28.90 -5.59
CA ALA A 48 -49.86 -30.27 -5.52
C ALA A 48 -49.44 -30.85 -4.17
N SER A 49 -50.41 -31.05 -3.29
CA SER A 49 -50.24 -31.68 -1.98
C SER A 49 -49.76 -33.13 -2.16
N THR A 50 -48.46 -33.35 -2.08
CA THR A 50 -47.89 -34.70 -1.98
C THR A 50 -47.32 -34.85 -0.58
N SER A 51 -48.17 -35.34 0.31
CA SER A 51 -47.80 -35.82 1.65
C SER A 51 -46.74 -36.92 1.50
N THR A 52 -45.50 -36.59 1.84
CA THR A 52 -44.44 -37.57 2.05
C THR A 52 -43.81 -37.22 3.39
N TYR A 53 -44.07 -38.05 4.39
CA TYR A 53 -43.49 -37.97 5.73
C TYR A 53 -41.95 -37.98 5.62
N LEU A 54 -41.33 -36.82 5.88
CA LEU A 54 -39.91 -36.70 6.18
C LEU A 54 -39.75 -36.58 7.71
N PRO A 55 -38.70 -37.18 8.30
CA PRO A 55 -38.47 -37.12 9.74
C PRO A 55 -38.18 -35.68 10.18
N PRO A 56 -38.42 -35.33 11.46
CA PRO A 56 -38.22 -33.97 11.96
C PRO A 56 -36.75 -33.60 11.79
N ASN A 57 -36.50 -32.66 10.87
CA ASN A 57 -35.19 -32.07 10.67
C ASN A 57 -34.94 -31.16 11.88
N THR A 58 -34.09 -31.60 12.80
CA THR A 58 -33.67 -30.85 13.97
C THR A 58 -32.98 -29.57 13.48
N GLU A 59 -33.70 -28.45 13.47
CA GLU A 59 -33.07 -27.14 13.24
C GLU A 59 -31.92 -26.96 14.24
N PRO A 60 -30.76 -26.41 13.84
CA PRO A 60 -29.67 -26.19 14.77
C PRO A 60 -30.14 -25.31 15.94
N ASP A 61 -30.01 -25.83 17.16
CA ASP A 61 -30.40 -25.17 18.42
C ASP A 61 -29.50 -23.98 18.80
N TYR A 62 -28.53 -23.64 17.94
CA TYR A 62 -27.56 -22.59 18.16
C TYR A 62 -27.27 -21.80 16.88
N VAL A 63 -26.89 -20.53 17.06
CA VAL A 63 -26.40 -19.62 16.02
C VAL A 63 -24.98 -19.25 16.39
N GLU A 64 -24.07 -19.36 15.43
CA GLU A 64 -22.71 -18.82 15.56
C GLU A 64 -22.70 -17.40 15.00
N SER A 65 -22.26 -16.43 15.80
CA SER A 65 -22.23 -15.04 15.40
C SER A 65 -21.01 -14.72 14.53
N ALA A 66 -21.08 -13.54 13.90
CA ALA A 66 -19.99 -12.81 13.27
C ALA A 66 -18.66 -12.84 14.06
N THR A 67 -18.74 -12.78 15.39
CA THR A 67 -17.56 -12.76 16.25
C THR A 67 -17.07 -14.14 16.67
N GLY A 68 -17.70 -15.21 16.18
CA GLY A 68 -17.39 -16.62 16.50
C GLY A 68 -18.02 -17.10 17.81
N LEU A 69 -18.91 -16.31 18.42
CA LEU A 69 -19.60 -16.70 19.65
C LEU A 69 -20.84 -17.54 19.33
N ARG A 70 -21.14 -18.53 20.17
CA ARG A 70 -22.31 -19.39 19.98
C ARG A 70 -23.44 -19.00 20.92
N TYR A 71 -24.63 -18.89 20.36
CA TYR A 71 -25.84 -18.50 21.07
C TYR A 71 -26.96 -19.53 20.89
N HIS A 72 -27.53 -19.99 21.99
CA HIS A 72 -28.75 -20.80 21.98
C HIS A 72 -29.96 -19.92 21.66
N VAL A 73 -30.63 -20.23 20.56
CA VAL A 73 -31.87 -19.58 20.11
C VAL A 73 -33.13 -20.39 20.46
N HIS A 74 -32.94 -21.54 21.11
CA HIS A 74 -34.03 -22.43 21.51
C HIS A 74 -34.99 -21.72 22.48
N GLY A 75 -36.30 -21.79 22.21
CA GLY A 75 -37.33 -21.16 23.04
C GLY A 75 -37.67 -19.71 22.68
N LEU A 76 -36.99 -19.10 21.72
CA LEU A 76 -37.40 -17.80 21.16
C LEU A 76 -38.58 -17.97 20.18
N PRO A 77 -39.58 -17.07 20.19
CA PRO A 77 -40.59 -17.01 19.13
C PRO A 77 -39.93 -16.79 17.77
N ASP A 78 -40.41 -17.48 16.73
CA ASP A 78 -39.90 -17.40 15.34
C ASP A 78 -39.55 -15.98 14.84
N PRO A 79 -40.40 -14.94 15.04
CA PRO A 79 -40.05 -13.59 14.59
C PRO A 79 -38.85 -12.99 15.35
N ILE A 80 -38.65 -13.35 16.62
CA ILE A 80 -37.53 -12.89 17.44
C ILE A 80 -36.27 -13.69 17.09
N LYS A 81 -36.41 -15.01 16.89
CA LYS A 81 -35.34 -15.89 16.42
C LYS A 81 -34.74 -15.36 15.11
N ALA A 82 -35.58 -15.02 14.13
CA ALA A 82 -35.12 -14.45 12.86
C ALA A 82 -34.43 -13.07 13.02
N THR A 83 -34.88 -12.22 13.94
CA THR A 83 -34.22 -10.93 14.22
C THR A 83 -32.89 -11.11 14.95
N ALA A 84 -32.81 -12.05 15.89
CA ALA A 84 -31.60 -12.40 16.60
C ALA A 84 -30.54 -12.97 15.64
N VAL A 85 -30.89 -13.95 14.81
CA VAL A 85 -30.01 -14.53 13.78
C VAL A 85 -29.44 -13.43 12.89
N ARG A 86 -30.31 -12.56 12.34
CA ARG A 86 -29.89 -11.44 11.48
C ARG A 86 -28.93 -10.48 12.16
N GLY A 87 -29.10 -10.21 13.45
CA GLY A 87 -28.20 -9.33 14.21
C GLY A 87 -26.86 -10.00 14.54
N LEU A 88 -26.88 -11.28 14.90
CA LEU A 88 -25.69 -12.04 15.29
C LEU A 88 -24.80 -12.39 14.10
N GLU A 89 -25.38 -12.70 12.95
CA GLU A 89 -24.63 -12.98 11.71
C GLU A 89 -24.18 -11.70 10.98
N ALA A 90 -24.56 -10.51 11.46
CA ALA A 90 -24.22 -9.25 10.81
C ALA A 90 -22.75 -8.88 11.01
N ASP A 91 -21.90 -9.33 10.08
CA ASP A 91 -20.49 -8.91 10.00
C ASP A 91 -20.29 -7.50 9.45
N ASN A 92 -21.31 -6.94 8.78
CA ASN A 92 -21.17 -5.74 7.94
C ASN A 92 -21.76 -4.46 8.57
N THR A 93 -22.26 -4.51 9.80
CA THR A 93 -22.75 -3.30 10.49
C THR A 93 -21.58 -2.37 10.76
N THR A 94 -21.47 -1.30 9.98
CA THR A 94 -20.34 -0.36 10.06
C THR A 94 -20.70 0.73 11.05
N VAL A 95 -19.91 0.89 12.13
CA VAL A 95 -20.08 1.97 13.10
C VAL A 95 -19.45 3.23 12.51
N GLU A 96 -20.20 4.31 12.44
CA GLU A 96 -19.70 5.62 11.98
C GLU A 96 -19.01 6.36 13.12
N LYS A 97 -19.58 6.29 14.33
CA LYS A 97 -19.07 6.96 15.53
C LYS A 97 -19.62 6.30 16.79
N ALA A 98 -18.81 6.12 17.82
CA ALA A 98 -19.29 5.83 19.17
C ALA A 98 -18.78 6.89 20.14
N ILE A 99 -19.65 7.42 21.01
CA ILE A 99 -19.29 8.47 21.98
C ILE A 99 -19.94 8.17 23.33
N ALA A 100 -19.15 8.25 24.40
CA ALA A 100 -19.67 8.33 25.76
C ALA A 100 -20.14 9.77 26.06
N HIS A 101 -21.38 9.91 26.51
CA HIS A 101 -22.00 11.17 26.90
C HIS A 101 -22.49 11.11 28.34
N THR A 102 -22.63 12.27 28.97
CA THR A 102 -23.27 12.39 30.29
C THR A 102 -24.50 13.28 30.15
N SER A 103 -25.69 12.71 30.31
CA SER A 103 -26.94 13.46 30.31
C SER A 103 -27.30 13.90 31.73
N ILE A 104 -27.72 15.16 31.87
CA ILE A 104 -28.21 15.72 33.14
C ILE A 104 -29.47 14.99 33.63
N THR A 105 -30.30 14.48 32.70
CA THR A 105 -31.57 13.82 33.03
C THR A 105 -31.47 12.30 33.12
N ASN A 106 -30.55 11.68 32.36
CA ASN A 106 -30.49 10.23 32.17
C ASN A 106 -29.16 9.59 32.60
N GLY A 107 -28.29 10.33 33.28
CA GLY A 107 -26.97 9.84 33.69
C GLY A 107 -25.99 9.63 32.51
N PRO A 108 -24.87 8.92 32.74
CA PRO A 108 -23.94 8.55 31.68
C PRO A 108 -24.60 7.59 30.68
N TYR A 109 -24.40 7.83 29.39
CA TYR A 109 -24.93 7.01 28.31
C TYR A 109 -23.95 6.93 27.14
N VAL A 110 -23.93 5.81 26.43
CA VAL A 110 -23.11 5.65 25.21
C VAL A 110 -24.01 5.75 23.99
N ALA A 111 -23.67 6.64 23.07
CA ALA A 111 -24.33 6.77 21.77
C ALA A 111 -23.45 6.14 20.69
N ILE A 112 -23.98 5.14 19.99
CA ILE A 112 -23.34 4.47 18.87
C ILE A 112 -24.13 4.83 17.61
N GLN A 113 -23.50 5.54 16.71
CA GLN A 113 -24.01 5.86 15.38
C GLN A 113 -23.52 4.80 14.41
N ILE A 114 -24.44 4.09 13.79
CA ILE A 114 -24.20 3.12 12.72
C ILE A 114 -24.42 3.84 11.38
N VAL A 115 -23.62 3.50 10.37
CA VAL A 115 -23.78 3.95 8.97
C VAL A 115 -25.26 3.76 8.58
N GLU A 116 -25.88 4.79 7.98
CA GLU A 116 -27.34 4.99 7.76
C GLU A 116 -28.06 5.92 8.77
N ARG A 117 -27.34 6.71 9.59
CA ARG A 117 -27.91 7.61 10.62
C ARG A 117 -28.75 6.88 11.68
N LEU A 118 -28.49 5.59 11.85
CA LEU A 118 -29.10 4.78 12.90
C LEU A 118 -28.34 5.04 14.20
N ARG A 119 -29.06 5.53 15.21
CA ARG A 119 -28.51 5.83 16.53
C ARG A 119 -28.97 4.76 17.51
N LEU A 120 -28.01 3.99 18.01
CA LEU A 120 -28.16 3.19 19.21
C LEU A 120 -27.76 4.06 20.40
N SER A 121 -28.61 4.11 21.42
CA SER A 121 -28.27 4.79 22.67
C SER A 121 -28.49 3.84 23.83
N VAL A 122 -27.46 3.69 24.67
CA VAL A 122 -27.46 2.83 25.85
C VAL A 122 -27.44 3.73 27.07
N TYR A 123 -28.55 3.83 27.81
CA TYR A 123 -28.69 4.71 28.98
C TYR A 123 -28.72 3.96 30.30
N THR A 124 -28.33 4.63 31.38
CA THR A 124 -28.49 4.16 32.75
C THR A 124 -29.61 4.91 33.48
N LEU A 125 -30.78 4.30 33.70
CA LEU A 125 -31.83 4.95 34.50
C LEU A 125 -31.59 4.75 36.01
N PRO A 126 -31.86 5.75 36.87
CA PRO A 126 -31.56 5.68 38.30
C PRO A 126 -32.36 4.66 39.12
N LYS A 127 -33.47 4.12 38.61
CA LYS A 127 -34.40 3.29 39.42
C LYS A 127 -34.85 1.97 38.78
N ASP A 128 -34.79 1.79 37.46
CA ASP A 128 -35.42 0.64 36.78
C ASP A 128 -34.49 -0.15 35.83
N GLY A 129 -33.17 -0.04 36.00
CA GLY A 129 -32.19 -0.71 35.13
C GLY A 129 -31.85 0.09 33.87
N ARG A 130 -30.96 -0.46 33.03
CA ARG A 130 -30.45 0.21 31.82
C ARG A 130 -31.40 -0.03 30.65
N MET A 131 -31.69 1.00 29.85
CA MET A 131 -32.53 0.90 28.65
C MET A 131 -31.67 1.11 27.39
N VAL A 132 -31.81 0.22 26.41
CA VAL A 132 -31.21 0.36 25.08
C VAL A 132 -32.30 0.79 24.11
N GLU A 133 -32.06 1.89 23.42
CA GLU A 133 -32.94 2.36 22.36
C GLU A 133 -32.20 2.40 21.03
N CYS A 134 -32.92 2.03 19.99
CA CYS A 134 -32.46 2.13 18.61
C CYS A 134 -33.38 3.05 17.83
N SER A 135 -32.84 3.97 17.03
CA SER A 135 -33.65 4.82 16.15
C SER A 135 -34.16 4.10 14.89
N CYS A 136 -33.83 2.80 14.69
CA CYS A 136 -34.25 2.06 13.50
C CYS A 136 -35.77 1.85 13.45
N ALA A 137 -36.30 1.75 12.22
CA ALA A 137 -37.71 1.50 11.99
C ALA A 137 -38.22 0.20 12.65
N GLU A 138 -37.38 -0.85 12.70
CA GLU A 138 -37.74 -2.12 13.33
C GLU A 138 -38.03 -1.95 14.83
N PHE A 139 -37.29 -1.08 15.51
CA PHE A 139 -37.47 -0.79 16.94
C PHE A 139 -38.61 0.19 17.20
N THR A 140 -38.74 1.24 16.39
CA THR A 140 -39.79 2.26 16.58
C THR A 140 -41.19 1.73 16.31
N ILE A 141 -41.35 0.83 15.34
CA ILE A 141 -42.64 0.25 14.95
C ILE A 141 -43.08 -0.86 15.92
N ASN A 142 -42.14 -1.62 16.49
CA ASN A 142 -42.45 -2.85 17.21
C ASN A 142 -42.18 -2.80 18.72
N ARG A 143 -42.12 -1.63 19.37
CA ARG A 143 -41.93 -1.55 20.84
C ARG A 143 -42.96 -2.44 21.56
N PRO A 144 -42.55 -3.38 22.44
CA PRO A 144 -41.25 -3.49 23.12
C PRO A 144 -40.22 -4.48 22.51
N LYS A 145 -40.30 -4.86 21.23
CA LYS A 145 -39.39 -5.86 20.62
C LYS A 145 -37.99 -5.30 20.33
N ILE A 146 -36.98 -6.14 20.56
CA ILE A 146 -35.55 -5.89 20.30
C ILE A 146 -35.29 -5.99 18.79
N CYS A 147 -34.56 -5.03 18.21
CA CYS A 147 -34.18 -5.04 16.79
C CYS A 147 -32.85 -5.77 16.56
N SER A 148 -32.52 -6.07 15.29
CA SER A 148 -31.27 -6.76 14.93
C SER A 148 -30.01 -6.01 15.39
N HIS A 149 -30.03 -4.67 15.38
CA HIS A 149 -28.90 -3.83 15.81
C HIS A 149 -28.56 -4.02 17.30
N ILE A 150 -29.55 -4.31 18.14
CA ILE A 150 -29.30 -4.56 19.58
C ILE A 150 -28.67 -5.94 19.75
N TYR A 151 -29.07 -6.96 18.98
CA TYR A 151 -28.41 -8.26 18.97
C TYR A 151 -26.98 -8.19 18.43
N TRP A 152 -26.73 -7.36 17.43
CA TRP A 152 -25.37 -7.07 16.96
C TRP A 152 -24.53 -6.42 18.06
N LEU A 153 -25.06 -5.39 18.75
CA LEU A 153 -24.36 -4.74 19.85
C LEU A 153 -24.09 -5.71 21.01
N TYR A 154 -25.06 -6.56 21.31
CA TYR A 154 -24.95 -7.63 22.31
C TYR A 154 -23.81 -8.60 22.00
N ASP A 155 -23.66 -9.01 20.73
CA ASP A 155 -22.55 -9.84 20.28
C ASP A 155 -21.19 -9.16 20.50
N ARG A 156 -21.07 -7.88 20.11
CA ARG A 156 -19.85 -7.08 20.28
C ARG A 156 -19.46 -6.96 21.74
N ILE A 157 -20.41 -6.63 22.63
CA ILE A 157 -20.10 -6.50 24.05
C ILE A 157 -19.69 -7.85 24.66
N ASN A 158 -20.33 -8.94 24.26
CA ASN A 158 -20.00 -10.26 24.76
C ASN A 158 -18.62 -10.76 24.31
N LYS A 159 -18.16 -10.33 23.12
CA LYS A 159 -16.80 -10.58 22.66
C LYS A 159 -15.77 -9.87 23.54
N LEU A 160 -16.02 -8.61 23.88
CA LEU A 160 -15.14 -7.80 24.72
C LEU A 160 -15.00 -8.35 26.14
N GLN A 161 -16.05 -9.00 26.64
CA GLN A 161 -16.04 -9.64 27.96
C GLN A 161 -15.26 -10.96 28.02
N GLN A 162 -14.88 -11.55 26.89
CA GLN A 162 -14.18 -12.83 26.85
C GLN A 162 -12.69 -12.62 26.61
N GLY A 163 -11.88 -12.96 27.62
CA GLY A 163 -10.49 -13.34 27.38
C GLY A 163 -10.48 -14.76 26.81
N THR A 164 -9.81 -14.95 25.67
CA THR A 164 -9.35 -16.15 24.92
C THR A 164 -9.81 -17.60 25.20
N ASP A 165 -10.70 -17.91 26.14
CA ASP A 165 -11.10 -19.27 26.48
C ASP A 165 -12.42 -19.68 25.82
N LEU A 166 -12.56 -20.99 25.58
CA LEU A 166 -13.75 -21.61 24.98
C LEU A 166 -14.96 -21.49 25.91
N VAL A 167 -15.90 -20.61 25.57
CA VAL A 167 -17.11 -20.36 26.38
C VAL A 167 -18.28 -21.24 25.92
N PRO A 168 -19.08 -21.81 26.84
CA PRO A 168 -20.30 -22.54 26.49
C PRO A 168 -21.31 -21.63 25.76
N PRO A 169 -22.19 -22.20 24.92
CA PRO A 169 -23.13 -21.39 24.16
C PRO A 169 -24.11 -20.64 25.09
N ARG A 170 -24.36 -19.37 24.80
CA ARG A 170 -25.16 -18.48 25.68
C ARG A 170 -26.63 -18.50 25.31
N ALA A 171 -27.52 -18.61 26.28
CA ALA A 171 -28.96 -18.51 26.04
C ALA A 171 -29.38 -17.10 25.61
N LEU A 172 -30.18 -17.00 24.54
CA LEU A 172 -30.85 -15.78 24.13
C LEU A 172 -32.29 -15.78 24.63
N GLY A 173 -32.53 -15.54 25.92
CA GLY A 173 -33.85 -15.13 26.40
C GLY A 173 -34.12 -13.64 26.09
N ALA A 174 -35.38 -13.24 25.90
CA ALA A 174 -35.75 -11.81 25.90
C ALA A 174 -35.31 -11.12 27.20
N HIS A 175 -35.40 -11.85 28.32
CA HIS A 175 -34.85 -11.43 29.61
C HIS A 175 -33.33 -11.53 29.70
N ASP A 176 -32.67 -12.43 28.96
CA ASP A 176 -31.20 -12.54 28.99
C ASP A 176 -30.51 -11.39 28.26
N VAL A 177 -31.12 -10.82 27.22
CA VAL A 177 -30.60 -9.61 26.56
C VAL A 177 -30.68 -8.42 27.52
N GLU A 178 -31.82 -8.23 28.19
CA GLU A 178 -31.99 -7.21 29.24
C GLU A 178 -31.05 -7.44 30.44
N VAL A 179 -30.88 -8.69 30.88
CA VAL A 179 -30.01 -9.08 32.00
C VAL A 179 -28.53 -8.92 31.65
N THR A 180 -28.09 -9.25 30.45
CA THR A 180 -26.68 -9.07 30.05
C THR A 180 -26.33 -7.60 29.93
N LEU A 181 -27.21 -6.78 29.34
CA LEU A 181 -27.10 -5.31 29.32
C LEU A 181 -27.07 -4.71 30.73
N THR A 182 -27.76 -5.36 31.68
CA THR A 182 -27.72 -5.04 33.12
C THR A 182 -26.43 -5.55 33.79
N GLN A 183 -25.88 -6.71 33.42
CA GLN A 183 -24.61 -7.24 33.96
C GLN A 183 -23.39 -6.42 33.49
N ILE A 184 -23.45 -5.86 32.26
CA ILE A 184 -22.51 -4.85 31.76
C ILE A 184 -22.52 -3.61 32.68
N SER A 185 -23.64 -3.30 33.33
CA SER A 185 -23.73 -2.24 34.35
C SER A 185 -22.95 -2.53 35.61
N ASN A 186 -23.07 -3.76 36.11
CA ASN A 186 -22.53 -4.11 37.42
C ASN A 186 -21.01 -4.27 37.40
N ARG A 187 -20.42 -4.43 36.22
CA ARG A 187 -18.97 -4.59 36.07
C ARG A 187 -18.19 -3.29 35.89
N SER A 188 -18.81 -2.12 35.68
CA SER A 188 -17.96 -0.96 35.41
C SER A 188 -18.61 0.44 35.45
N SER A 189 -18.02 1.30 36.28
CA SER A 189 -17.65 2.67 35.94
C SER A 189 -16.32 2.74 35.17
N ALA A 190 -15.87 1.63 34.56
CA ALA A 190 -14.52 1.43 34.00
C ALA A 190 -14.48 0.74 32.61
N GLY A 191 -15.62 0.34 32.05
CA GLY A 191 -15.73 -0.50 30.85
C GLY A 191 -16.86 -0.07 29.90
N MET A 192 -17.74 0.83 30.34
CA MET A 192 -18.55 1.64 29.41
C MET A 192 -17.72 2.78 28.81
N ASP A 193 -16.67 3.21 29.50
CA ASP A 193 -15.75 4.24 29.00
C ASP A 193 -14.84 3.69 27.89
N SER A 194 -14.51 2.38 27.90
CA SER A 194 -13.74 1.71 26.84
C SER A 194 -14.60 1.24 25.66
N LEU A 195 -15.92 1.14 25.84
CA LEU A 195 -16.84 0.63 24.81
C LEU A 195 -16.81 1.45 23.51
N PRO A 196 -16.74 2.80 23.54
CA PRO A 196 -16.56 3.60 22.33
C PRO A 196 -15.23 3.32 21.61
N GLU A 197 -14.15 3.11 22.36
CA GLU A 197 -12.81 2.83 21.81
C GLU A 197 -12.77 1.44 21.13
N GLU A 198 -13.47 0.46 21.70
CA GLU A 198 -13.50 -0.91 21.20
C GLU A 198 -14.50 -1.15 20.06
N ILE A 199 -15.57 -0.35 19.97
CA ILE A 199 -16.65 -0.51 18.97
C ILE A 199 -16.57 0.50 17.82
N SER A 200 -16.00 1.68 18.02
CA SER A 200 -15.79 2.62 16.91
C SER A 200 -14.65 2.12 16.02
N PRO A 201 -14.73 2.23 14.68
CA PRO A 201 -13.51 2.46 13.92
C PRO A 201 -12.92 3.73 14.53
N ILE A 202 -11.81 3.58 15.24
CA ILE A 202 -11.14 4.71 15.86
C ILE A 202 -10.74 5.61 14.70
N TRP A 203 -11.46 6.72 14.53
CA TRP A 203 -10.91 7.90 13.87
C TRP A 203 -9.71 8.26 14.71
N THR A 204 -8.58 7.69 14.34
CA THR A 204 -7.35 7.82 15.11
C THR A 204 -6.86 9.22 14.82
N GLU A 205 -6.42 9.94 15.87
CA GLU A 205 -5.69 11.16 15.63
C GLU A 205 -4.56 10.86 14.64
N PRO A 206 -4.30 11.76 13.69
CA PRO A 206 -3.28 11.54 12.68
C PRO A 206 -1.95 11.24 13.38
N ASP A 207 -1.45 10.04 13.14
CA ASP A 207 -0.17 9.55 13.63
C ASP A 207 0.81 9.60 12.46
N ASP A 208 1.91 10.34 12.63
CA ASP A 208 2.93 10.50 11.59
C ASP A 208 3.50 9.14 11.16
N GLU A 209 3.54 8.15 12.08
CA GLU A 209 3.99 6.80 11.78
C GLU A 209 2.99 6.06 10.86
N ALA A 210 1.69 6.24 11.10
CA ALA A 210 0.65 5.67 10.27
C ALA A 210 0.63 6.29 8.85
N ASP A 211 0.91 7.59 8.73
CA ASP A 211 1.02 8.26 7.43
C ASP A 211 2.15 7.63 6.60
N HIS A 212 3.30 7.36 7.21
CA HIS A 212 4.41 6.68 6.55
C HIS A 212 4.09 5.24 6.14
N GLU A 213 3.37 4.48 6.97
CA GLU A 213 2.92 3.14 6.61
C GLU A 213 1.98 3.16 5.39
N ILE A 214 1.02 4.09 5.36
CA ILE A 214 0.09 4.25 4.24
C ILE A 214 0.86 4.65 2.98
N GLU A 215 1.80 5.59 3.07
CA GLU A 215 2.65 5.97 1.94
C GLU A 215 3.43 4.78 1.38
N ASP A 216 4.03 3.97 2.25
CA ASP A 216 4.81 2.81 1.87
C ASP A 216 3.95 1.79 1.11
N VAL A 217 2.73 1.55 1.61
CA VAL A 217 1.75 0.67 0.96
C VAL A 217 1.29 1.24 -0.38
N LEU A 218 0.95 2.53 -0.45
CA LEU A 218 0.48 3.17 -1.68
C LEU A 218 1.60 3.31 -2.71
N ALA A 219 2.84 3.52 -2.28
CA ALA A 219 3.98 3.56 -3.17
C ALA A 219 4.06 2.27 -3.99
N VAL A 220 3.79 1.08 -3.41
CA VAL A 220 3.79 -0.20 -4.16
C VAL A 220 2.87 -0.16 -5.38
N LEU A 221 1.75 0.54 -5.30
CA LEU A 221 0.76 0.64 -6.37
C LEU A 221 1.21 1.59 -7.50
N ASP A 222 2.08 2.55 -7.22
CA ASP A 222 2.66 3.44 -8.23
C ASP A 222 3.99 2.87 -8.77
N PRO A 223 4.12 2.57 -10.07
CA PRO A 223 5.36 2.05 -10.64
C PRO A 223 6.54 3.02 -10.57
N LYS A 224 6.30 4.33 -10.45
CA LYS A 224 7.33 5.38 -10.53
C LYS A 224 7.69 5.96 -9.17
N SER A 225 6.70 6.10 -8.29
CA SER A 225 6.88 6.78 -7.00
C SER A 225 7.47 5.85 -5.94
N LEU A 226 8.31 6.43 -5.09
CA LEU A 226 8.87 5.83 -3.88
C LEU A 226 8.22 6.52 -2.66
N SER A 227 8.23 5.87 -1.48
CA SER A 227 7.83 6.58 -0.25
C SER A 227 8.69 7.83 -0.04
N GLY A 228 8.06 8.90 0.46
CA GLY A 228 8.64 10.24 0.55
C GLY A 228 8.76 11.01 -0.77
N ASP A 229 8.26 10.50 -1.91
CA ASP A 229 8.11 11.32 -3.13
C ASP A 229 6.86 12.21 -3.11
N TYR A 230 5.95 11.98 -2.15
CA TYR A 230 4.76 12.80 -2.00
C TYR A 230 5.16 14.15 -1.39
N ASP A 231 4.87 15.22 -2.13
CA ASP A 231 5.27 16.59 -1.78
C ASP A 231 4.64 17.04 -0.44
N GLU A 232 5.21 18.05 0.23
CA GLU A 232 4.56 18.69 1.40
C GLU A 232 3.16 19.22 1.01
N ASP A 233 3.02 19.67 -0.24
CA ASP A 233 1.74 20.06 -0.86
C ASP A 233 0.73 18.91 -0.94
N PHE A 234 1.19 17.65 -0.89
CA PHE A 234 0.32 16.48 -0.79
C PHE A 234 -0.43 16.51 0.55
N TYR A 235 0.28 16.75 1.65
CA TYR A 235 -0.27 16.72 3.02
C TYR A 235 -1.01 18.00 3.38
N THR A 236 -0.51 19.17 3.00
CA THR A 236 -1.16 20.46 3.29
C THR A 236 -2.50 20.63 2.56
N SER A 237 -2.69 19.89 1.45
CA SER A 237 -3.96 19.85 0.72
C SER A 237 -5.03 18.95 1.34
N LEU A 238 -4.69 18.18 2.38
CA LEU A 238 -5.63 17.29 3.04
C LEU A 238 -6.59 18.10 3.92
N PRO A 239 -7.90 17.79 3.89
CA PRO A 239 -8.87 18.44 4.77
C PRO A 239 -8.44 18.26 6.23
N SER A 240 -8.40 19.36 6.98
CA SER A 240 -8.15 19.30 8.42
C SER A 240 -9.22 18.43 9.09
N SER A 241 -8.80 17.63 10.07
CA SER A 241 -9.62 16.65 10.78
C SER A 241 -10.89 17.22 11.42
N ASP A 242 -11.05 18.54 11.51
CA ASP A 242 -12.14 19.19 12.26
C ASP A 242 -13.52 19.03 11.62
N ASN A 243 -13.61 18.72 10.32
CA ASN A 243 -14.87 18.44 9.62
C ASN A 243 -14.92 17.01 9.10
N HIS A 244 -15.40 16.09 9.93
CA HIS A 244 -15.44 14.63 9.72
C HIS A 244 -16.45 14.13 8.66
N GLN A 245 -16.78 14.89 7.61
CA GLN A 245 -17.65 14.38 6.55
C GLN A 245 -16.83 13.63 5.51
N PHE A 246 -17.12 12.34 5.30
CA PHE A 246 -16.45 11.50 4.29
C PHE A 246 -16.41 12.12 2.88
N CYS A 247 -17.43 12.90 2.52
CA CYS A 247 -17.49 13.59 1.22
C CYS A 247 -16.34 14.58 1.03
N ASP A 248 -15.83 15.16 2.12
CA ASP A 248 -14.79 16.18 2.09
C ASP A 248 -13.39 15.56 1.94
N LEU A 249 -13.24 14.26 2.27
CA LEU A 249 -11.99 13.49 2.10
C LEU A 249 -11.77 13.00 0.65
N VAL A 250 -12.78 13.09 -0.22
CA VAL A 250 -12.66 12.68 -1.61
C VAL A 250 -12.01 13.81 -2.40
N ILE A 251 -10.79 13.58 -2.89
CA ILE A 251 -10.03 14.55 -3.68
C ILE A 251 -10.29 14.29 -5.16
N PRO A 252 -11.07 15.14 -5.86
CA PRO A 252 -11.51 14.85 -7.23
C PRO A 252 -10.32 14.75 -8.18
N GLY A 253 -10.25 13.67 -8.96
CA GLY A 253 -9.23 13.45 -9.97
C GLY A 253 -7.92 12.86 -9.46
N ASP A 254 -7.76 12.64 -8.15
CA ASP A 254 -6.58 12.02 -7.56
C ASP A 254 -6.98 10.84 -6.66
N LEU A 255 -6.91 9.64 -7.24
CA LEU A 255 -7.24 8.40 -6.54
C LEU A 255 -6.25 8.12 -5.40
N PHE A 256 -4.97 8.43 -5.57
CA PHE A 256 -3.95 8.14 -4.57
C PHE A 256 -4.13 9.04 -3.36
N LYS A 257 -4.30 10.35 -3.57
CA LYS A 257 -4.64 11.29 -2.49
C LYS A 257 -5.93 10.92 -1.78
N THR A 258 -6.95 10.49 -2.53
CA THR A 258 -8.23 10.05 -1.94
C THR A 258 -8.04 8.82 -1.05
N ILE A 259 -7.34 7.78 -1.54
CA ILE A 259 -7.10 6.57 -0.73
C ILE A 259 -6.24 6.91 0.49
N PHE A 260 -5.23 7.76 0.33
CA PHE A 260 -4.39 8.21 1.45
C PHE A 260 -5.23 8.94 2.50
N ALA A 261 -6.01 9.95 2.10
CA ALA A 261 -6.89 10.71 2.99
C ALA A 261 -7.87 9.79 3.74
N LEU A 262 -8.48 8.84 3.02
CA LEU A 262 -9.37 7.86 3.63
C LEU A 262 -8.63 6.95 4.60
N ALA A 263 -7.48 6.37 4.23
CA ALA A 263 -6.73 5.43 5.07
C ALA A 263 -6.11 6.10 6.30
N ARG A 264 -5.76 7.39 6.20
CA ARG A 264 -5.28 8.20 7.32
C ARG A 264 -6.30 8.28 8.45
N HIS A 265 -7.57 8.36 8.08
CA HIS A 265 -8.67 8.55 9.02
C HIS A 265 -9.48 7.28 9.31
N ASP A 266 -9.48 6.30 8.40
CA ASP A 266 -10.14 5.00 8.53
C ASP A 266 -9.10 3.91 8.81
N ARG A 267 -8.96 3.57 10.09
CA ARG A 267 -8.09 2.49 10.56
C ARG A 267 -8.40 1.15 9.92
N ILE A 268 -9.67 0.82 9.67
CA ILE A 268 -10.05 -0.47 9.07
C ILE A 268 -9.56 -0.53 7.63
N LEU A 269 -9.70 0.56 6.88
CA LEU A 269 -9.15 0.66 5.53
C LEU A 269 -7.63 0.51 5.55
N ARG A 270 -6.94 1.20 6.46
CA ARG A 270 -5.47 1.07 6.64
C ARG A 270 -5.06 -0.37 6.92
N GLU A 271 -5.68 -1.03 7.90
CA GLU A 271 -5.39 -2.44 8.24
C GLU A 271 -5.65 -3.37 7.05
N ARG A 272 -6.75 -3.17 6.30
CA ARG A 272 -7.04 -3.95 5.08
C ARG A 272 -6.01 -3.74 3.98
N LEU A 273 -5.53 -2.51 3.81
CA LEU A 273 -4.46 -2.19 2.87
C LEU A 273 -3.15 -2.88 3.29
N ALA A 274 -2.80 -2.84 4.58
CA ALA A 274 -1.61 -3.52 5.11
C ALA A 274 -1.68 -5.05 4.98
N VAL A 275 -2.87 -5.65 5.13
CA VAL A 275 -3.08 -7.09 4.88
C VAL A 275 -2.96 -7.42 3.39
N ALA A 276 -3.48 -6.56 2.51
CA ALA A 276 -3.41 -6.78 1.06
C ALA A 276 -1.99 -6.60 0.52
N ILE A 277 -1.25 -5.63 1.05
CA ILE A 277 0.11 -5.28 0.66
C ILE A 277 1.01 -5.46 1.88
N THR A 278 1.40 -6.72 2.09
CA THR A 278 2.27 -7.07 3.21
C THR A 278 3.60 -6.32 3.14
N ARG A 279 4.22 -6.11 4.30
CA ARG A 279 5.55 -5.48 4.41
C ARG A 279 6.61 -6.13 3.52
N GLU A 280 6.60 -7.45 3.36
CA GLU A 280 7.55 -8.11 2.45
C GLU A 280 7.42 -7.65 1.00
N VAL A 281 6.19 -7.34 0.56
CA VAL A 281 5.92 -6.81 -0.78
C VAL A 281 6.43 -5.37 -0.89
N VAL A 282 6.20 -4.55 0.14
CA VAL A 282 6.74 -3.19 0.26
C VAL A 282 8.28 -3.21 0.16
N ASP A 283 8.93 -4.02 1.00
CA ASP A 283 10.39 -4.21 1.05
C ASP A 283 10.96 -4.57 -0.33
N LYS A 284 10.36 -5.58 -0.97
CA LYS A 284 10.77 -6.05 -2.31
C LYS A 284 10.56 -4.98 -3.37
N ASP A 285 9.44 -4.27 -3.34
CA ASP A 285 9.12 -3.24 -4.32
C ASP A 285 10.04 -2.02 -4.20
N LEU A 286 10.28 -1.56 -2.96
CA LEU A 286 11.22 -0.49 -2.64
C LEU A 286 12.62 -0.81 -3.20
N LEU A 287 13.16 -1.97 -2.86
CA LEU A 287 14.48 -2.41 -3.34
C LEU A 287 14.52 -2.54 -4.87
N ARG A 288 13.45 -3.03 -5.49
CA ARG A 288 13.32 -3.11 -6.95
C ARG A 288 13.40 -1.73 -7.58
N LYS A 289 12.62 -0.76 -7.08
CA LYS A 289 12.59 0.62 -7.57
C LYS A 289 13.92 1.33 -7.37
N LEU A 290 14.54 1.23 -6.20
CA LEU A 290 15.85 1.83 -5.92
C LEU A 290 16.96 1.20 -6.79
N SER A 291 16.93 -0.12 -7.00
CA SER A 291 17.85 -0.81 -7.91
C SER A 291 17.67 -0.36 -9.37
N ASN A 292 16.44 -0.13 -9.81
CA ASN A 292 16.14 0.40 -11.14
C ASN A 292 16.58 1.87 -11.27
N ARG A 293 16.36 2.69 -10.24
CA ARG A 293 16.83 4.08 -10.19
C ARG A 293 18.37 4.15 -10.26
N ARG A 294 19.07 3.26 -9.56
CA ARG A 294 20.53 3.08 -9.67
C ARG A 294 20.95 2.72 -11.10
N LYS A 295 20.31 1.73 -11.73
CA LYS A 295 20.62 1.33 -13.11
C LYS A 295 20.40 2.48 -14.10
N SER A 296 19.27 3.18 -13.97
CA SER A 296 18.94 4.34 -14.80
C SER A 296 19.98 5.45 -14.65
N CYS A 297 20.39 5.76 -13.42
CA CYS A 297 21.45 6.73 -13.12
C CYS A 297 22.76 6.41 -13.85
N PHE A 298 23.28 5.19 -13.72
CA PHE A 298 24.52 4.80 -14.40
C PHE A 298 24.37 4.67 -15.93
N ASN A 299 23.19 4.31 -16.43
CA ASN A 299 22.91 4.32 -17.87
C ASN A 299 22.94 5.74 -18.43
N GLN A 300 22.36 6.71 -17.73
CA GLN A 300 22.44 8.12 -18.10
C GLN A 300 23.86 8.64 -18.04
N LEU A 301 24.65 8.26 -17.03
CA LEU A 301 26.06 8.62 -16.95
C LEU A 301 26.88 8.00 -18.10
N SER A 302 26.61 6.75 -18.45
CA SER A 302 27.22 6.07 -19.60
C SER A 302 26.84 6.71 -20.92
N LYS A 303 25.60 7.17 -21.05
CA LYS A 303 25.13 7.92 -22.22
C LYS A 303 25.84 9.27 -22.30
N TYR A 304 25.93 9.98 -21.19
CA TYR A 304 26.64 11.25 -21.07
C TYR A 304 28.11 11.14 -21.46
N GLU A 305 28.81 10.09 -21.03
CA GLU A 305 30.21 9.85 -21.43
C GLU A 305 30.36 9.74 -22.96
N LYS A 306 29.42 9.06 -23.62
CA LYS A 306 29.47 8.79 -25.07
C LYS A 306 28.99 9.96 -25.94
N GLU A 307 27.86 10.54 -25.57
CA GLU A 307 27.11 11.49 -26.39
C GLU A 307 27.26 12.94 -25.92
N GLY A 308 27.70 13.14 -24.67
CA GLY A 308 27.81 14.46 -24.05
C GLY A 308 26.51 14.94 -23.39
N PRO A 309 26.48 16.21 -22.96
CA PRO A 309 25.31 16.81 -22.31
C PRO A 309 24.12 16.94 -23.27
N GLU A 310 22.99 16.28 -22.97
CA GLU A 310 21.71 16.57 -23.64
C GLU A 310 21.15 17.94 -23.23
N LEU A 311 21.37 18.30 -21.97
CA LEU A 311 20.96 19.54 -21.32
C LEU A 311 22.18 20.00 -20.51
N ARG A 312 22.41 21.31 -20.35
CA ARG A 312 23.61 21.91 -19.70
C ARG A 312 23.85 21.51 -18.22
N ALA A 313 23.21 20.46 -17.71
CA ALA A 313 23.35 19.97 -16.35
C ALA A 313 24.61 19.10 -16.19
N ASN A 314 25.28 19.26 -15.03
CA ASN A 314 26.38 18.42 -14.62
C ASN A 314 25.86 17.02 -14.24
N GLN A 315 25.98 16.06 -15.17
CA GLN A 315 25.46 14.70 -14.98
C GLN A 315 26.16 13.95 -13.85
N ILE A 316 27.43 14.27 -13.54
CA ILE A 316 28.15 13.66 -12.40
C ILE A 316 27.50 14.07 -11.10
N MET A 317 27.30 15.38 -10.91
CA MET A 317 26.63 15.93 -9.73
C MET A 317 25.23 15.34 -9.56
N ARG A 318 24.44 15.29 -10.64
CA ARG A 318 23.11 14.65 -10.65
C ARG A 318 23.19 13.19 -10.24
N SER A 319 24.16 12.45 -10.76
CA SER A 319 24.34 11.03 -10.45
C SER A 319 24.69 10.83 -8.97
N CYS A 320 25.59 11.64 -8.42
CA CYS A 320 25.91 11.64 -6.99
C CYS A 320 24.67 11.89 -6.13
N TRP A 321 23.87 12.90 -6.47
CA TRP A 321 22.65 13.22 -5.76
C TRP A 321 21.66 12.06 -5.79
N ILE A 322 21.42 11.44 -6.95
CA ILE A 322 20.54 10.26 -7.06
C ILE A 322 21.06 9.08 -6.21
N LEU A 323 22.37 8.83 -6.18
CA LEU A 323 22.94 7.74 -5.39
C LEU A 323 22.86 8.02 -3.88
N ARG A 324 23.04 9.28 -3.46
CA ARG A 324 22.80 9.72 -2.07
C ARG A 324 21.36 9.51 -1.67
N GLU A 325 20.44 9.97 -2.51
CA GLU A 325 19.01 9.84 -2.30
C GLU A 325 18.58 8.37 -2.12
N ILE A 326 19.15 7.46 -2.91
CA ILE A 326 18.89 6.03 -2.75
C ILE A 326 19.28 5.54 -1.35
N ILE A 327 20.46 5.92 -0.85
CA ILE A 327 20.93 5.48 0.47
C ILE A 327 20.17 6.16 1.60
N SER A 328 19.88 7.45 1.45
CA SER A 328 19.05 8.18 2.42
C SER A 328 17.70 7.52 2.59
N ARG A 329 17.06 7.10 1.49
CA ARG A 329 15.77 6.38 1.56
C ARG A 329 15.89 5.02 2.23
N LEU A 330 16.97 4.27 1.96
CA LEU A 330 17.19 3.00 2.65
C LEU A 330 17.39 3.21 4.16
N SER A 331 18.17 4.22 4.54
CA SER A 331 18.43 4.56 5.95
C SER A 331 17.15 5.00 6.65
N ASN A 332 16.43 5.97 6.08
CA ASN A 332 15.17 6.48 6.63
C ASN A 332 14.13 5.35 6.74
N TYR A 333 13.94 4.56 5.68
CA TYR A 333 13.02 3.42 5.71
C TYR A 333 13.41 2.43 6.81
N ARG A 334 14.70 2.07 6.90
CA ARG A 334 15.20 1.13 7.91
C ARG A 334 15.04 1.63 9.35
N GLN A 335 15.21 2.93 9.57
CA GLN A 335 15.00 3.58 10.87
C GLN A 335 13.52 3.53 11.26
N ARG A 336 12.59 3.79 10.32
CA ARG A 336 11.14 3.67 10.57
C ARG A 336 10.76 2.25 10.99
N ILE A 337 11.32 1.23 10.34
CA ILE A 337 10.96 -0.16 10.60
C ILE A 337 11.83 -0.86 11.66
N TYR A 338 12.55 -0.09 12.49
CA TYR A 338 13.65 -0.61 13.31
C TYR A 338 13.23 -1.71 14.29
N GLU A 339 12.00 -1.63 14.81
CA GLU A 339 11.48 -2.52 15.84
C GLU A 339 11.30 -3.98 15.40
N ILE A 340 11.17 -4.22 14.09
CA ILE A 340 10.94 -5.55 13.55
C ILE A 340 12.13 -5.92 12.65
N PRO A 341 13.05 -6.76 13.14
CA PRO A 341 14.21 -7.18 12.36
C PRO A 341 13.79 -7.93 11.10
N ASN A 342 14.22 -7.44 9.94
CA ASN A 342 14.09 -8.16 8.67
C ASN A 342 15.49 -8.44 8.09
N PRO A 343 16.12 -9.58 8.43
CA PRO A 343 17.48 -9.87 7.99
C PRO A 343 17.59 -10.04 6.45
N ALA A 344 16.51 -10.44 5.78
CA ALA A 344 16.49 -10.59 4.32
C ALA A 344 16.51 -9.23 3.61
N PHE A 345 15.73 -8.28 4.14
CA PHE A 345 15.75 -6.88 3.68
C PHE A 345 17.12 -6.26 3.94
N ASP A 346 17.65 -6.38 5.16
CA ASP A 346 18.96 -5.81 5.54
C ASP A 346 20.09 -6.34 4.65
N ARG A 347 20.13 -7.65 4.39
CA ARG A 347 21.09 -8.25 3.42
C ARG A 347 20.93 -7.68 2.01
N SER A 348 19.71 -7.40 1.59
CA SER A 348 19.43 -6.83 0.26
C SER A 348 19.84 -5.35 0.18
N CYS A 349 19.66 -4.60 1.27
CA CYS A 349 20.17 -3.24 1.43
C CYS A 349 21.70 -3.20 1.37
N ALA A 350 22.37 -4.06 2.14
CA ALA A 350 23.83 -4.22 2.10
C ALA A 350 24.31 -4.52 0.67
N LYS A 351 23.69 -5.50 -0.01
CA LYS A 351 23.97 -5.85 -1.40
C LYS A 351 23.84 -4.65 -2.34
N LEU A 352 22.79 -3.85 -2.20
CA LEU A 352 22.55 -2.68 -3.04
C LEU A 352 23.60 -1.59 -2.79
N ALA A 353 23.91 -1.29 -1.53
CA ALA A 353 24.95 -0.32 -1.15
C ALA A 353 26.34 -0.74 -1.63
N ILE A 354 26.73 -2.01 -1.44
CA ILE A 354 27.99 -2.58 -1.94
C ILE A 354 28.07 -2.49 -3.47
N ARG A 355 26.98 -2.80 -4.18
CA ARG A 355 26.93 -2.65 -5.64
C ARG A 355 27.09 -1.20 -6.09
N ILE A 356 26.52 -0.24 -5.35
CA ILE A 356 26.71 1.19 -5.64
C ILE A 356 28.19 1.54 -5.46
N LEU A 357 28.79 1.19 -4.32
CA LEU A 357 30.19 1.48 -4.03
C LEU A 357 31.14 0.84 -5.05
N HIS A 358 30.90 -0.42 -5.41
CA HIS A 358 31.63 -1.10 -6.46
C HIS A 358 31.52 -0.36 -7.81
N THR A 359 30.31 0.06 -8.17
CA THR A 359 30.12 0.80 -9.43
C THR A 359 30.85 2.13 -9.39
N ILE A 360 30.80 2.88 -8.28
CA ILE A 360 31.54 4.14 -8.11
C ILE A 360 33.06 3.90 -8.26
N CYS A 361 33.61 2.86 -7.65
CA CYS A 361 35.03 2.52 -7.77
C CYS A 361 35.42 2.16 -9.21
N THR A 362 34.57 1.41 -9.94
CA THR A 362 34.82 1.13 -11.37
C THR A 362 34.75 2.38 -12.25
N TRP A 363 34.08 3.43 -11.77
CA TRP A 363 33.98 4.74 -12.40
C TRP A 363 35.01 5.74 -11.86
N ASN A 364 36.11 5.28 -11.25
CA ASN A 364 37.23 6.13 -10.90
C ASN A 364 38.07 6.51 -12.13
N ARG A 365 37.47 7.31 -13.01
CA ARG A 365 38.12 7.87 -14.20
C ARG A 365 37.55 9.24 -14.51
N ASP A 366 38.35 10.04 -15.20
CA ASP A 366 37.90 11.31 -15.74
C ASP A 366 37.03 11.08 -16.98
N ILE A 367 35.75 11.42 -16.86
CA ILE A 367 34.74 11.25 -17.92
C ILE A 367 35.05 12.13 -19.14
N TYR A 368 35.83 13.19 -18.95
CA TYR A 368 36.17 14.16 -19.98
C TYR A 368 37.49 13.86 -20.70
N ALA A 369 38.34 12.97 -20.17
CA ALA A 369 39.69 12.74 -20.70
C ALA A 369 39.71 12.33 -22.18
N ASN A 370 38.69 11.60 -22.63
CA ASN A 370 38.56 11.10 -24.01
C ASN A 370 37.25 11.56 -24.69
N ALA A 371 36.63 12.63 -24.18
CA ALA A 371 35.32 13.07 -24.67
C ALA A 371 35.44 13.80 -26.01
N THR A 372 34.82 13.25 -27.05
CA THR A 372 34.81 13.81 -28.42
C THR A 372 33.86 15.00 -28.57
N TRP A 373 32.90 15.13 -27.66
CA TRP A 373 31.84 16.14 -27.65
C TRP A 373 32.24 17.48 -27.00
N LEU A 374 33.48 17.62 -26.54
CA LEU A 374 33.99 18.80 -25.82
C LEU A 374 34.29 20.05 -26.69
N GLN A 375 33.76 20.13 -27.91
CA GLN A 375 34.14 21.18 -28.86
C GLN A 375 33.79 22.59 -28.30
N GLY A 376 34.81 23.34 -27.88
CA GLY A 376 34.73 24.76 -27.54
C GLY A 376 34.63 25.11 -26.04
N THR A 377 34.01 24.29 -25.20
CA THR A 377 33.82 24.62 -23.77
C THR A 377 34.89 24.08 -22.82
N GLY A 378 35.69 23.10 -23.27
CA GLY A 378 36.68 22.43 -22.42
C GLY A 378 36.05 21.67 -21.23
N PRO A 379 36.82 20.80 -20.55
CA PRO A 379 36.34 20.13 -19.35
C PRO A 379 36.14 21.12 -18.19
N PRO A 380 35.22 20.83 -17.24
CA PRO A 380 35.14 21.56 -15.98
C PRO A 380 36.51 21.64 -15.29
N ARG A 381 36.84 22.78 -14.67
CA ARG A 381 38.14 22.95 -14.01
C ARG A 381 38.28 22.11 -12.75
N ALA A 382 37.20 21.93 -12.00
CA ALA A 382 37.23 21.21 -10.73
C ALA A 382 37.28 19.69 -10.97
N PRO A 383 38.22 18.95 -10.36
CA PRO A 383 38.37 17.51 -10.57
C PRO A 383 37.14 16.70 -10.12
N LYS A 384 36.42 17.21 -9.10
CA LYS A 384 35.14 16.64 -8.64
C LYS A 384 34.06 16.61 -9.72
N ASP A 385 34.06 17.61 -10.62
CA ASP A 385 33.07 17.72 -11.69
C ASP A 385 33.47 16.91 -12.93
N ARG A 386 34.59 16.19 -12.85
CA ARG A 386 35.16 15.36 -13.92
C ARG A 386 35.12 13.87 -13.60
N ASN A 387 35.13 13.50 -12.32
CA ASN A 387 35.23 12.12 -11.87
C ASN A 387 34.24 11.85 -10.73
N LEU A 388 33.36 10.87 -10.94
CA LEU A 388 32.33 10.46 -9.97
C LEU A 388 32.94 10.00 -8.63
N TYR A 389 34.04 9.25 -8.68
CA TYR A 389 34.74 8.78 -7.49
C TYR A 389 35.31 9.94 -6.68
N ILE A 390 35.90 10.94 -7.35
CA ILE A 390 36.43 12.14 -6.68
C ILE A 390 35.31 12.92 -6.02
N TYR A 391 34.16 13.06 -6.70
CA TYR A 391 33.00 13.73 -6.12
C TYR A 391 32.53 13.00 -4.86
N PHE A 392 32.43 11.67 -4.92
CA PHE A 392 32.02 10.85 -3.79
C PHE A 392 33.00 10.92 -2.61
N THR A 393 34.30 10.94 -2.88
CA THR A 393 35.34 10.85 -1.84
C THR A 393 35.77 12.18 -1.23
N ILE A 394 35.72 13.28 -2.00
CA ILE A 394 36.33 14.57 -1.62
C ILE A 394 35.28 15.65 -1.30
N CYS A 395 34.04 15.55 -1.79
CA CYS A 395 33.08 16.63 -1.61
C CYS A 395 32.18 16.45 -0.37
N PRO A 396 32.42 17.20 0.72
CA PRO A 396 31.38 17.43 1.70
C PRO A 396 30.18 18.10 1.02
N PRO A 397 28.94 17.77 1.42
CA PRO A 397 27.76 18.40 0.85
C PRO A 397 27.85 19.92 1.02
N HIS A 398 27.61 20.66 -0.06
CA HIS A 398 27.34 22.10 0.00
C HIS A 398 25.90 22.39 0.48
N ASP A 399 25.14 21.35 0.83
CA ASP A 399 23.76 21.48 1.31
C ASP A 399 23.77 21.62 2.84
N PRO A 400 23.30 22.76 3.39
CA PRO A 400 23.28 22.99 4.84
C PRO A 400 22.25 22.11 5.59
N ILE A 401 21.36 21.43 4.86
CA ILE A 401 20.26 20.62 5.42
C ILE A 401 20.68 19.16 5.66
N ILE A 402 21.70 18.67 4.95
CA ILE A 402 22.13 17.27 5.02
C ILE A 402 23.50 17.23 5.69
N THR A 403 23.54 16.63 6.87
CA THR A 403 24.70 16.55 7.77
C THR A 403 26.01 16.18 7.06
N ASN A 404 27.11 16.69 7.62
CA ASN A 404 28.52 16.71 7.16
C ASN A 404 29.18 15.35 6.77
N ASN A 405 28.42 14.29 6.55
CA ASN A 405 28.99 12.97 6.33
C ASN A 405 29.35 12.77 4.84
N THR A 406 30.60 13.07 4.50
CA THR A 406 31.26 12.67 3.25
C THR A 406 31.17 11.16 2.98
N ASN A 407 30.90 10.36 4.02
CA ASN A 407 30.94 8.90 4.00
C ASN A 407 29.57 8.21 4.07
N PHE A 408 28.48 8.86 3.62
CA PHE A 408 27.11 8.33 3.80
C PHE A 408 26.92 6.84 3.40
N LEU A 409 27.56 6.36 2.32
CA LEU A 409 27.50 4.94 1.92
C LEU A 409 28.19 4.00 2.90
N ILE A 410 29.37 4.40 3.39
CA ILE A 410 30.13 3.61 4.37
C ILE A 410 29.40 3.67 5.71
N SER A 411 28.96 4.85 6.15
CA SER A 411 28.15 5.05 7.35
C SER A 411 26.90 4.17 7.32
N PHE A 412 26.18 4.10 6.20
CA PHE A 412 25.01 3.23 6.06
C PHE A 412 25.38 1.75 6.25
N LEU A 413 26.49 1.30 5.65
CA LEU A 413 26.96 -0.09 5.80
C LEU A 413 27.45 -0.42 7.22
N THR A 414 28.07 0.55 7.90
CA THR A 414 28.72 0.31 9.21
C THR A 414 27.83 0.59 10.41
N THR A 415 26.92 1.55 10.27
CA THR A 415 26.15 2.12 11.39
C THR A 415 24.67 1.79 11.28
N ASP A 416 24.09 1.92 10.08
CA ASP A 416 22.64 1.77 9.92
C ASP A 416 22.20 0.31 9.70
N LEU A 417 23.13 -0.55 9.28
CA LEU A 417 22.87 -1.97 9.06
C LEU A 417 23.54 -2.85 10.13
N PRO A 418 22.89 -3.94 10.56
CA PRO A 418 23.54 -4.90 11.45
C PRO A 418 24.69 -5.60 10.72
N THR A 419 25.78 -5.88 11.44
CA THR A 419 26.97 -6.57 10.92
C THR A 419 26.63 -7.90 10.21
N SER A 420 25.59 -8.59 10.67
CA SER A 420 25.10 -9.84 10.06
C SER A 420 24.56 -9.66 8.63
N ALA A 421 24.12 -8.47 8.24
CA ALA A 421 23.64 -8.16 6.90
C ALA A 421 24.77 -8.13 5.85
N SER A 422 25.96 -7.68 6.27
CA SER A 422 27.15 -7.54 5.43
C SER A 422 27.99 -8.83 5.37
N SER A 423 27.82 -9.75 6.32
CA SER A 423 28.57 -11.02 6.40
C SER A 423 28.61 -11.84 5.09
N PRO A 424 27.50 -12.02 4.33
CA PRO A 424 27.55 -12.77 3.07
C PRO A 424 28.42 -12.12 1.99
N TYR A 425 28.75 -10.83 2.13
CA TYR A 425 29.47 -10.03 1.15
C TYR A 425 30.89 -9.66 1.62
N GLN A 426 31.43 -10.38 2.60
CA GLN A 426 32.75 -10.10 3.17
C GLN A 426 33.84 -10.06 2.09
N GLN A 427 33.86 -11.02 1.16
CA GLN A 427 34.84 -11.04 0.07
C GLN A 427 34.72 -9.82 -0.85
N ASP A 428 33.49 -9.39 -1.16
CA ASP A 428 33.26 -8.21 -1.99
C ASP A 428 33.75 -6.94 -1.28
N LEU A 429 33.51 -6.83 0.03
CA LEU A 429 34.00 -5.73 0.86
C LEU A 429 35.54 -5.72 0.95
N THR A 430 36.18 -6.89 1.09
CA THR A 430 37.65 -6.99 1.06
C THR A 430 38.20 -6.54 -0.29
N ASN A 431 37.62 -7.02 -1.40
CA ASN A 431 38.00 -6.61 -2.75
C ASN A 431 37.83 -5.08 -2.95
N LEU A 432 36.77 -4.50 -2.38
CA LEU A 432 36.55 -3.05 -2.41
C LEU A 432 37.58 -2.30 -1.57
N ALA A 433 37.91 -2.77 -0.38
CA ALA A 433 38.93 -2.17 0.47
C ALA A 433 40.30 -2.16 -0.23
N THR A 434 40.70 -3.27 -0.87
CA THR A 434 41.94 -3.32 -1.67
C THR A 434 41.92 -2.29 -2.79
N ARG A 435 40.83 -2.20 -3.56
CA ARG A 435 40.72 -1.20 -4.65
C ARG A 435 40.74 0.23 -4.14
N LEU A 436 40.10 0.52 -3.01
CA LEU A 436 40.13 1.84 -2.40
C LEU A 436 41.54 2.22 -1.94
N THR A 437 42.29 1.27 -1.39
CA THR A 437 43.70 1.45 -1.06
C THR A 437 44.53 1.72 -2.33
N ASP A 438 44.34 0.95 -3.40
CA ASP A 438 45.04 1.15 -4.68
C ASP A 438 44.75 2.53 -5.28
N PHE A 439 43.55 3.06 -5.04
CA PHE A 439 43.14 4.41 -5.48
C PHE A 439 43.51 5.52 -4.50
N ASN A 440 44.28 5.24 -3.44
CA ASN A 440 44.64 6.19 -2.39
C ASN A 440 43.40 6.91 -1.82
N ALA A 441 42.32 6.17 -1.54
CA ALA A 441 41.13 6.71 -0.92
C ALA A 441 41.46 7.44 0.39
N PRO A 442 40.77 8.54 0.73
CA PRO A 442 40.94 9.21 2.02
C PRO A 442 40.77 8.24 3.19
N ALA A 443 41.60 8.38 4.22
CA ALA A 443 41.54 7.55 5.43
C ALA A 443 40.14 7.58 6.09
N GLN A 444 39.41 8.69 5.93
CA GLN A 444 38.03 8.84 6.39
C GLN A 444 37.08 7.80 5.79
N ILE A 445 37.33 7.31 4.57
CA ILE A 445 36.50 6.29 3.89
C ILE A 445 37.05 4.90 4.14
N LEU A 446 38.38 4.77 4.09
CA LEU A 446 39.05 3.47 4.19
C LEU A 446 38.97 2.90 5.61
N GLN A 447 39.21 3.71 6.64
CA GLN A 447 39.30 3.22 8.02
C GLN A 447 37.99 2.61 8.51
N PRO A 448 36.81 3.25 8.37
CA PRO A 448 35.56 2.65 8.85
C PRO A 448 35.21 1.35 8.12
N LEU A 449 35.57 1.23 6.84
CA LEU A 449 35.38 0.00 6.08
C LEU A 449 36.29 -1.14 6.59
N LEU A 450 37.55 -0.84 6.90
CA LEU A 450 38.49 -1.80 7.48
C LEU A 450 38.05 -2.24 8.89
N ASP A 451 37.61 -1.30 9.72
CA ASP A 451 37.09 -1.58 11.06
C ASP A 451 35.85 -2.48 10.98
N HIS A 452 34.94 -2.22 10.02
CA HIS A 452 33.78 -3.06 9.77
C HIS A 452 34.17 -4.47 9.28
N LEU A 453 35.16 -4.59 8.40
CA LEU A 453 35.70 -5.89 7.97
C LEU A 453 36.31 -6.68 9.14
N GLN A 454 37.01 -6.02 10.06
CA GLN A 454 37.54 -6.64 11.26
C GLN A 454 36.41 -7.10 12.21
N ALA A 455 35.35 -6.31 12.35
CA ALA A 455 34.16 -6.69 13.11
C ALA A 455 33.45 -7.92 12.49
N LEU A 456 33.38 -7.98 11.15
CA LEU A 456 32.82 -9.13 10.43
C LEU A 456 33.63 -10.42 10.68
N GLN A 457 34.97 -10.33 10.71
CA GLN A 457 35.85 -11.47 11.01
C GLN A 457 35.70 -11.97 12.45
N SER A 458 35.38 -11.06 13.38
CA SER A 458 35.22 -11.37 14.80
C SER A 458 33.85 -11.96 15.13
N THR A 459 32.88 -11.86 14.21
CA THR A 459 31.52 -12.35 14.41
C THR A 459 31.42 -13.79 13.90
N PRO A 460 31.05 -14.79 14.72
CA PRO A 460 30.93 -16.17 14.26
C PRO A 460 29.89 -16.26 13.14
N ALA A 461 30.28 -16.86 12.02
CA ALA A 461 29.43 -17.01 10.85
C ALA A 461 28.14 -17.75 11.24
N THR A 462 27.01 -17.04 11.21
CA THR A 462 25.71 -17.69 11.38
C THR A 462 25.46 -18.51 10.12
N PRO A 463 25.27 -19.83 10.20
CA PRO A 463 25.08 -20.65 9.01
C PRO A 463 23.91 -20.13 8.18
N LEU A 464 24.13 -20.00 6.87
CA LEU A 464 23.12 -19.61 5.89
C LEU A 464 22.09 -20.74 5.75
N THR A 465 21.14 -20.84 6.67
CA THR A 465 20.00 -21.75 6.52
C THR A 465 18.91 -21.10 5.64
N GLU A 466 18.68 -21.75 4.49
CA GLU A 466 17.46 -21.78 3.65
C GLU A 466 16.83 -20.51 3.05
N LEU A 467 17.29 -19.28 3.34
CA LEU A 467 16.63 -18.09 2.77
C LEU A 467 17.01 -17.73 1.31
N ASP A 468 18.06 -18.32 0.73
CA ASP A 468 18.48 -17.98 -0.65
C ASP A 468 17.60 -18.58 -1.75
N ASN A 469 16.67 -19.48 -1.43
CA ASN A 469 15.69 -20.02 -2.38
C ASN A 469 14.62 -19.01 -2.82
N TYR A 470 14.54 -17.82 -2.21
CA TYR A 470 13.57 -16.79 -2.60
C TYR A 470 13.96 -15.98 -3.85
N GLN A 471 15.22 -16.03 -4.31
CA GLN A 471 15.63 -15.29 -5.52
C GLN A 471 15.34 -16.05 -6.83
N SER A 472 15.22 -17.38 -6.80
CA SER A 472 15.00 -18.21 -7.99
C SER A 472 13.53 -18.30 -8.44
N LEU A 473 12.56 -17.87 -7.62
CA LEU A 473 11.13 -17.84 -7.98
C LEU A 473 10.72 -16.63 -8.84
N SER A 474 11.64 -15.70 -9.14
CA SER A 474 11.36 -14.52 -9.97
C SER A 474 11.59 -14.72 -11.49
N LEU A 475 11.98 -15.93 -11.93
CA LEU A 475 12.16 -16.25 -13.35
C LEU A 475 11.50 -17.56 -13.83
N SER A 476 10.79 -18.31 -12.96
CA SER A 476 10.30 -19.66 -13.31
C SER A 476 8.82 -19.96 -13.01
N SER A 477 8.05 -19.07 -12.39
CA SER A 477 6.60 -19.28 -12.19
C SER A 477 5.76 -18.77 -13.37
N ASN A 478 5.78 -19.51 -14.48
CA ASN A 478 4.66 -19.68 -15.42
C ASN A 478 4.97 -20.78 -16.46
N ARG A 479 5.43 -21.96 -16.00
CA ARG A 479 5.55 -23.14 -16.88
C ARG A 479 5.43 -24.44 -16.09
N SER A 480 4.18 -24.82 -15.81
CA SER A 480 3.69 -26.18 -15.57
C SER A 480 2.19 -26.13 -15.87
N SER A 481 1.54 -27.04 -16.58
CA SER A 481 1.91 -28.31 -17.20
C SER A 481 0.74 -28.66 -18.12
N ARG A 482 1.00 -28.88 -19.41
CA ARG A 482 0.06 -29.54 -20.32
C ARG A 482 0.84 -30.52 -21.16
N THR A 483 1.01 -31.72 -20.63
CA THR A 483 1.39 -32.91 -21.37
C THR A 483 0.12 -33.64 -21.79
N GLY A 484 0.04 -33.99 -23.08
CA GLY A 484 -1.13 -34.61 -23.70
C GLY A 484 -0.98 -34.74 -25.21
N SER A 485 0.11 -35.40 -25.59
CA SER A 485 0.31 -36.34 -26.71
C SER A 485 -0.38 -36.18 -28.08
N SER A 486 0.45 -36.51 -29.09
CA SER A 486 0.20 -36.96 -30.47
C SER A 486 0.23 -35.85 -31.54
N SER A 487 0.81 -36.00 -32.73
CA SER A 487 1.76 -36.95 -33.35
C SER A 487 2.01 -36.46 -34.79
N SER A 488 3.09 -36.93 -35.44
CA SER A 488 3.33 -37.00 -36.91
C SER A 488 3.97 -35.82 -37.67
N GLY A 489 4.93 -36.16 -38.54
CA GLY A 489 5.40 -35.40 -39.72
C GLY A 489 6.75 -34.70 -39.57
N SER A 490 7.90 -35.36 -39.69
CA SER A 490 8.64 -35.66 -40.94
C SER A 490 9.31 -34.46 -41.64
N SER A 491 10.65 -34.54 -41.76
CA SER A 491 11.54 -34.03 -42.86
C SER A 491 11.52 -32.51 -43.18
N SER A 492 12.58 -31.80 -43.57
CA SER A 492 13.90 -32.12 -44.11
C SER A 492 14.75 -30.83 -44.16
N SER A 493 16.06 -31.05 -44.14
CA SER A 493 17.21 -30.22 -44.54
C SER A 493 17.05 -29.22 -45.71
N CYS A 494 17.74 -28.06 -45.61
CA CYS A 494 18.69 -27.44 -46.59
C CYS A 494 18.92 -25.94 -46.22
N ALA A 495 20.11 -25.52 -45.79
CA ALA A 495 21.27 -25.06 -46.59
C ALA A 495 21.14 -23.64 -47.21
N SER A 496 22.02 -22.76 -46.70
CA SER A 496 22.86 -21.76 -47.40
C SER A 496 22.30 -20.56 -48.19
N ALA A 497 22.87 -19.41 -47.79
CA ALA A 497 23.45 -18.35 -48.62
C ALA A 497 22.55 -17.31 -49.32
N GLY A 498 23.03 -16.04 -49.31
CA GLY A 498 22.67 -15.06 -50.34
C GLY A 498 22.65 -13.60 -49.88
N SER A 499 23.75 -12.90 -50.10
CA SER A 499 23.93 -11.44 -50.04
C SER A 499 22.97 -10.62 -50.93
N GLN A 500 22.82 -9.33 -50.58
CA GLN A 500 22.81 -8.10 -51.43
C GLN A 500 21.92 -7.04 -50.73
N VAL A 501 22.42 -5.92 -50.21
CA VAL A 501 22.96 -4.70 -50.87
C VAL A 501 22.08 -4.21 -52.03
N ILE A 502 21.14 -3.31 -51.73
CA ILE A 502 20.72 -2.24 -52.63
C ILE A 502 20.45 -0.97 -51.80
N ALA A 503 21.29 0.04 -52.01
CA ALA A 503 21.01 1.43 -51.71
C ALA A 503 20.13 2.02 -52.83
N SER A 504 19.24 2.98 -52.51
CA SER A 504 19.03 4.20 -53.30
C SER A 504 17.88 5.10 -52.78
N SER A 505 18.23 6.38 -52.63
CA SER A 505 17.50 7.60 -53.00
C SER A 505 16.19 8.01 -52.32
N SER A 506 16.36 8.99 -51.42
CA SER A 506 16.00 10.41 -51.62
C SER A 506 14.71 10.75 -52.38
N ARG A 507 13.76 11.40 -51.67
CA ARG A 507 12.93 12.47 -52.25
C ARG A 507 12.79 13.67 -51.31
N ASN A 508 13.15 14.81 -51.89
CA ASN A 508 12.96 16.18 -51.44
C ASN A 508 11.49 16.53 -51.26
N VAL A 509 11.17 17.32 -50.22
CA VAL A 509 10.13 18.36 -50.29
C VAL A 509 10.66 19.62 -49.61
N ARG A 510 10.98 20.63 -50.43
CA ARG A 510 11.07 22.05 -50.05
C ARG A 510 9.69 22.68 -50.25
N ARG A 511 9.29 23.59 -49.36
CA ARG A 511 8.75 24.94 -49.64
C ARG A 511 8.52 25.69 -48.29
N LEU A 512 9.29 26.77 -48.08
CA LEU A 512 8.89 28.20 -48.04
C LEU A 512 8.17 28.59 -46.72
N SER A 513 8.79 29.25 -45.74
CA SER A 513 9.28 30.65 -45.63
C SER A 513 8.18 31.72 -45.50
N SER A 514 8.05 32.29 -44.29
CA SER A 514 7.67 33.69 -43.98
C SER A 514 8.00 33.90 -42.48
N ALA A 515 9.03 34.63 -42.05
CA ALA A 515 9.30 36.07 -42.12
C ALA A 515 8.24 36.93 -41.39
N MET A 516 8.54 37.29 -40.14
CA MET A 516 8.16 38.53 -39.41
C MET A 516 9.25 38.73 -38.34
N GLU A 517 10.30 39.50 -38.62
CA GLU A 517 10.44 40.92 -38.26
C GLU A 517 10.18 41.22 -36.78
N ALA A 518 11.28 41.37 -36.05
CA ALA A 518 11.35 42.10 -34.78
C ALA A 518 11.39 43.62 -35.04
N PRO A 519 10.96 44.42 -34.07
CA PRO A 519 11.71 45.62 -33.76
C PRO A 519 11.97 45.79 -32.26
N ASP A 520 13.22 46.11 -31.95
CA ASP A 520 13.69 46.83 -30.78
C ASP A 520 14.21 48.20 -31.33
N PRO A 521 14.50 49.30 -30.58
CA PRO A 521 14.31 49.60 -29.15
C PRO A 521 13.79 51.04 -28.85
N GLN A 522 13.68 51.33 -27.53
CA GLN A 522 13.93 52.62 -26.83
C GLN A 522 12.76 53.45 -26.24
N ARG A 523 12.93 53.68 -24.92
CA ARG A 523 12.73 54.92 -24.11
C ARG A 523 11.31 55.43 -23.81
N ARG A 524 10.96 55.40 -22.51
CA ARG A 524 10.54 56.53 -21.63
C ARG A 524 10.18 55.92 -20.25
N ARG A 525 10.94 56.13 -19.17
CA ARG A 525 10.91 57.24 -18.18
C ARG A 525 9.52 57.60 -17.63
N LEU A 526 9.44 57.47 -16.30
CA LEU A 526 8.64 58.19 -15.29
C LEU A 526 7.17 57.79 -15.09
N GLY A 527 6.87 57.54 -13.80
CA GLY A 527 5.62 57.11 -13.21
C GLY A 527 5.93 56.38 -11.92
#